data_AF-A0A8G1R5X0-F1
#
_entry.id   AF-A0A8G1R5X0-F1
#
_cell.length_a   1.000
_cell.length_b   1.000
_cell.length_c   1.000
_cell.angle_alpha   90.00
_cell.angle_beta   90.00
_cell.angle_gamma   90.00
#
_symmetry.space_group_name_H-M   'P 1'
#
loop_
_entity.id
_entity.type
_entity.pdbx_description
1 polymer ?
#
loop_
_entity_poly.entity_id
_entity_poly.type
_entity_poly.pdbx_seq_one_letter_code
_entity_poly.pdbx_strand_id
1 'polypeptide(L)'
;MNQTSEAPLFVVEEVICAYPISTFYDSCPRYLFYALLLATCVTRWTGWLADVFLGAAATYAGTAAIQAFILVSNPAEHNPYELITIPLVSDNTSLWNSFPSLITGADQIELSPAALELDADAVLAIVVTAYLTFLPLQCWSRAFSHERARYILFGLWHILMLAGSICALIYWPTLRDTPIQYTFCYPDLPPMGTVSSDGWEAWQRTSTWNNSVWEIFSNSSMFDQLPGVCFYPCFNTTQILRQQTTLEATVATGDYRVHQRSEFWDEVVYSKRYIYSLIVLTVIVNFFLLLFKILPYRSRLPSAQVHSIWIERKNIFNGLRKDFRSAIYVSQLHRTDFMDSTREKLSVWRPTGGLFILHALGSWLRLLLDTIILCALVFSIIVSPLTVIAFVVWIEYYIHEDGPSQETPQQVGQWSPLVSIGFLLISAAILKLKYWVASREELEDEIGHLRGKLKRLERLREEKVYK
;
A
#
# COMPACT_ATOMS: atom_id res chain seq x y z
N MET A 1 10.84 17.11 49.38
CA MET A 1 10.96 15.63 49.45
C MET A 1 12.36 15.31 49.98
N ASN A 2 12.49 14.41 50.96
CA ASN A 2 13.79 14.04 51.54
C ASN A 2 14.50 13.06 50.60
N GLN A 3 15.49 13.56 49.83
CA GLN A 3 16.39 12.72 49.06
C GLN A 3 17.14 11.76 50.00
N THR A 4 17.03 10.46 49.76
CA THR A 4 18.02 9.50 50.24
C THR A 4 19.35 9.83 49.56
N SER A 5 20.43 9.94 50.32
CA SER A 5 21.72 10.48 49.87
C SER A 5 22.45 9.66 48.78
N GLU A 6 21.81 8.62 48.26
CA GLU A 6 22.37 7.66 47.28
C GLU A 6 21.62 7.64 45.94
N ALA A 7 20.44 8.28 45.81
CA ALA A 7 19.66 8.28 44.57
C ALA A 7 19.92 9.55 43.73
N PRO A 8 20.01 9.44 42.39
CA PRO A 8 20.16 10.60 41.52
C PRO A 8 18.90 11.50 41.56
N LEU A 9 19.05 12.78 41.20
CA LEU A 9 17.93 13.74 41.19
C LEU A 9 16.77 13.28 40.30
N PHE A 10 17.10 12.72 39.13
CA PHE A 10 16.18 12.11 38.20
C PHE A 10 16.90 11.00 37.43
N VAL A 11 16.13 10.13 36.79
CA VAL A 11 16.59 9.04 35.94
C VAL A 11 16.08 9.23 34.52
N VAL A 12 16.76 8.61 33.55
CA VAL A 12 16.43 8.72 32.13
C VAL A 12 16.15 7.34 31.57
N GLU A 13 15.02 7.21 30.86
CA GLU A 13 14.60 5.96 30.23
C GLU A 13 14.26 6.19 28.76
N GLU A 14 14.57 5.22 27.91
CA GLU A 14 14.18 5.22 26.51
C GLU A 14 12.67 4.95 26.38
N VAL A 15 12.01 5.80 25.60
CA VAL A 15 10.57 5.70 25.33
C VAL A 15 10.30 5.80 23.85
N ILE A 16 9.16 5.27 23.44
CA ILE A 16 8.63 5.45 22.10
C ILE A 16 7.46 6.41 22.21
N CYS A 17 7.55 7.54 21.52
CA CYS A 17 6.45 8.48 21.42
C CYS A 17 5.81 8.36 20.04
N ALA A 18 4.53 7.99 20.02
CA ALA A 18 3.82 7.71 18.80
C ALA A 18 2.36 8.16 18.87
N TYR A 19 1.85 8.68 17.76
CA TYR A 19 0.42 8.77 17.54
C TYR A 19 -0.10 7.36 17.25
N PRO A 20 -1.05 6.85 18.05
CA PRO A 20 -1.51 5.49 17.89
C PRO A 20 -2.33 5.32 16.60
N ILE A 21 -2.53 4.07 16.18
CA ILE A 21 -3.28 3.77 14.97
C ILE A 21 -4.73 4.26 15.15
N SER A 22 -5.18 5.08 14.22
CA SER A 22 -6.54 5.57 14.15
C SER A 22 -7.54 4.44 14.07
N THR A 23 -8.64 4.57 14.81
CA THR A 23 -9.77 3.61 14.79
C THR A 23 -10.28 3.27 13.38
N PHE A 24 -10.15 4.18 12.41
CA PHE A 24 -10.52 3.94 11.01
C PHE A 24 -9.55 2.99 10.27
N TYR A 25 -8.29 2.96 10.70
CA TYR A 25 -7.22 2.13 10.15
C TYR A 25 -6.85 0.97 11.07
N ASP A 26 -7.60 0.76 12.14
CA ASP A 26 -7.41 -0.34 13.07
C ASP A 26 -7.67 -1.72 12.42
N SER A 27 -7.33 -2.78 13.15
CA SER A 27 -7.34 -4.17 12.72
C SER A 27 -8.69 -4.61 12.15
N CYS A 28 -9.80 -4.21 12.78
CA CYS A 28 -11.14 -4.61 12.34
C CYS A 28 -11.50 -4.05 10.93
N PRO A 29 -11.42 -2.72 10.67
CA PRO A 29 -11.54 -2.18 9.32
C PRO A 29 -10.60 -2.80 8.29
N ARG A 30 -9.32 -3.04 8.64
CA ARG A 30 -8.35 -3.66 7.72
C ARG A 30 -8.73 -5.10 7.35
N TYR A 31 -9.12 -5.92 8.32
CA TYR A 31 -9.58 -7.28 8.04
C TYR A 31 -10.88 -7.31 7.24
N LEU A 32 -11.81 -6.39 7.52
CA LEU A 32 -13.00 -6.24 6.71
C LEU A 32 -12.63 -5.85 5.26
N PHE A 33 -11.67 -4.95 5.07
CA PHE A 33 -11.17 -4.57 3.76
C PHE A 33 -10.57 -5.77 3.00
N TYR A 34 -9.72 -6.59 3.64
CA TYR A 34 -9.19 -7.80 3.01
C TYR A 34 -10.30 -8.81 2.67
N ALA A 35 -11.28 -8.96 3.56
CA ALA A 35 -12.44 -9.81 3.30
C ALA A 35 -13.28 -9.31 2.12
N LEU A 36 -13.46 -7.98 1.96
CA LEU A 36 -14.14 -7.38 0.82
C LEU A 36 -13.38 -7.59 -0.50
N LEU A 37 -12.05 -7.49 -0.49
CA LEU A 37 -11.22 -7.81 -1.66
C LEU A 37 -11.35 -9.28 -2.05
N LEU A 38 -11.32 -10.19 -1.08
CA LEU A 38 -11.51 -11.62 -1.30
C LEU A 38 -12.93 -11.91 -1.81
N ALA A 39 -13.95 -11.31 -1.21
CA ALA A 39 -15.34 -11.42 -1.63
C ALA A 39 -15.52 -10.93 -3.07
N THR A 40 -14.87 -9.83 -3.45
CA THR A 40 -14.88 -9.31 -4.83
C THR A 40 -14.29 -10.33 -5.82
N CYS A 41 -13.17 -10.96 -5.46
CA CYS A 41 -12.55 -12.00 -6.29
C CYS A 41 -13.46 -13.23 -6.46
N VAL A 42 -14.10 -13.70 -5.39
CA VAL A 42 -14.98 -14.87 -5.38
C VAL A 42 -16.29 -14.59 -6.12
N THR A 43 -16.90 -13.44 -5.86
CA THR A 43 -18.20 -13.02 -6.40
C THR A 43 -18.12 -12.37 -7.78
N ARG A 44 -16.95 -12.40 -8.44
CA ARG A 44 -16.73 -11.81 -9.77
C ARG A 44 -17.74 -12.23 -10.85
N TRP A 45 -18.40 -13.38 -10.67
CA TRP A 45 -19.41 -13.93 -11.58
C TRP A 45 -20.82 -13.36 -11.33
N THR A 46 -21.08 -12.88 -10.11
CA THR A 46 -22.32 -12.22 -9.70
C THR A 46 -22.12 -10.71 -9.76
N GLY A 47 -22.26 -10.14 -10.97
CA GLY A 47 -21.81 -8.79 -11.28
C GLY A 47 -22.25 -7.69 -10.32
N TRP A 48 -23.52 -7.66 -9.90
CA TRP A 48 -24.01 -6.60 -9.01
C TRP A 48 -23.36 -6.63 -7.61
N LEU A 49 -23.08 -7.82 -7.09
CA LEU A 49 -22.52 -8.00 -5.75
C LEU A 49 -21.03 -7.67 -5.72
N ALA A 50 -20.31 -8.05 -6.78
CA ALA A 50 -18.91 -7.67 -6.97
C ALA A 50 -18.75 -6.15 -7.10
N ASP A 51 -19.67 -5.47 -7.81
CA ASP A 51 -19.64 -4.01 -7.95
C ASP A 51 -19.77 -3.30 -6.57
N VAL A 52 -20.61 -3.82 -5.67
CA VAL A 52 -20.79 -3.27 -4.31
C VAL A 52 -19.55 -3.47 -3.45
N PHE A 53 -19.03 -4.70 -3.38
CA PHE A 53 -17.83 -4.99 -2.57
C PHE A 53 -16.59 -4.27 -3.08
N LEU A 54 -16.42 -4.22 -4.39
CA LEU A 54 -15.31 -3.50 -5.03
C LEU A 54 -15.42 -1.99 -4.80
N GLY A 55 -16.63 -1.43 -4.89
CA GLY A 55 -16.87 -0.02 -4.59
C GLY A 55 -16.51 0.33 -3.15
N ALA A 56 -16.94 -0.48 -2.18
CA ALA A 56 -16.61 -0.28 -0.76
C ALA A 56 -15.10 -0.38 -0.49
N ALA A 57 -14.44 -1.41 -1.05
CA ALA A 57 -12.99 -1.56 -0.93
C ALA A 57 -12.23 -0.41 -1.61
N ALA A 58 -12.68 0.05 -2.79
CA ALA A 58 -12.09 1.16 -3.51
C ALA A 58 -12.21 2.47 -2.71
N THR A 59 -13.37 2.74 -2.10
CA THR A 59 -13.55 3.95 -1.28
C THR A 59 -12.63 3.95 -0.07
N TYR A 60 -12.49 2.82 0.62
CA TYR A 60 -11.61 2.70 1.79
C TYR A 60 -10.14 2.90 1.42
N ALA A 61 -9.68 2.25 0.35
CA ALA A 61 -8.31 2.43 -0.10
C ALA A 61 -8.07 3.82 -0.73
N GLY A 62 -9.11 4.45 -1.30
CA GLY A 62 -9.07 5.82 -1.77
C GLY A 62 -8.89 6.81 -0.64
N THR A 63 -9.59 6.62 0.49
CA THR A 63 -9.39 7.43 1.70
C THR A 63 -7.97 7.28 2.24
N ALA A 64 -7.44 6.05 2.29
CA ALA A 64 -6.05 5.80 2.68
C ALA A 64 -5.05 6.48 1.73
N ALA A 65 -5.32 6.51 0.42
CA ALA A 65 -4.48 7.21 -0.54
C ALA A 65 -4.44 8.73 -0.29
N ILE A 66 -5.57 9.35 0.07
CA ILE A 66 -5.60 10.76 0.47
C ILE A 66 -4.80 10.96 1.77
N GLN A 67 -4.90 10.05 2.74
CA GLN A 67 -4.08 10.12 3.96
C GLN A 67 -2.58 10.07 3.64
N ALA A 68 -2.16 9.16 2.74
CA ALA A 68 -0.77 9.10 2.29
C ALA A 68 -0.31 10.42 1.63
N PHE A 69 -1.19 11.11 0.88
CA PHE A 69 -0.88 12.43 0.32
C PHE A 69 -0.68 13.49 1.39
N ILE A 70 -1.49 13.47 2.45
CA ILE A 70 -1.41 14.44 3.53
C ILE A 70 -0.11 14.23 4.32
N LEU A 71 0.22 12.98 4.66
CA LEU A 71 1.44 12.63 5.41
C LEU A 71 2.71 13.03 4.67
N VAL A 72 2.80 12.76 3.36
CA VAL A 72 4.00 13.13 2.58
C VAL A 72 4.10 14.63 2.32
N SER A 73 2.98 15.36 2.31
CA SER A 73 2.96 16.80 2.04
C SER A 73 3.44 17.64 3.21
N ASN A 74 3.33 17.11 4.44
CA ASN A 74 3.76 17.80 5.65
C ASN A 74 4.52 16.81 6.56
N PRO A 75 5.80 16.52 6.25
CA PRO A 75 6.62 15.67 7.09
C PRO A 75 6.84 16.30 8.48
N ALA A 76 7.02 15.47 9.50
CA ALA A 76 7.29 15.93 10.86
C ALA A 76 8.56 16.82 10.89
N GLU A 77 8.46 17.96 11.57
CA GLU A 77 9.55 18.90 11.72
C GLU A 77 10.66 18.29 12.58
N HIS A 78 11.86 18.17 12.01
CA HIS A 78 13.03 17.66 12.72
C HIS A 78 13.68 18.81 13.49
N ASN A 79 13.54 18.79 14.81
CA ASN A 79 14.24 19.72 15.68
C ASN A 79 15.75 19.40 15.69
N PRO A 80 16.63 20.41 15.71
CA PRO A 80 18.06 20.17 15.88
C PRO A 80 18.33 19.49 17.22
N TYR A 81 19.31 18.60 17.23
CA TYR A 81 19.74 17.91 18.44
C TYR A 81 20.30 18.90 19.47
N GLU A 82 19.90 18.71 20.73
CA GLU A 82 20.44 19.45 21.87
C GLU A 82 21.07 18.49 22.87
N LEU A 83 22.27 18.83 23.35
CA LEU A 83 22.98 18.04 24.36
C LEU A 83 22.44 18.35 25.76
N ILE A 84 22.04 17.29 26.47
CA ILE A 84 21.52 17.39 27.84
C ILE A 84 22.44 16.62 28.78
N THR A 85 22.82 17.25 29.87
CA THR A 85 23.60 16.62 30.94
C THR A 85 22.66 15.86 31.88
N ILE A 86 22.97 14.60 32.15
CA ILE A 86 22.15 13.70 32.96
C ILE A 86 22.93 13.18 34.18
N PRO A 87 22.26 12.85 35.30
CA PRO A 87 22.92 12.22 36.44
C PRO A 87 23.54 10.87 36.05
N LEU A 88 24.82 10.69 36.37
CA LEU A 88 25.51 9.44 36.06
C LEU A 88 24.96 8.30 36.93
N VAL A 89 24.32 7.33 36.28
CA VAL A 89 23.86 6.09 36.92
C VAL A 89 24.80 4.95 36.53
N SER A 90 25.35 4.25 37.52
CA SER A 90 26.22 3.10 37.29
C SER A 90 25.44 1.88 36.77
N ASP A 91 26.04 1.06 35.92
CA ASP A 91 25.42 -0.15 35.36
C ASP A 91 24.92 -1.13 36.43
N ASN A 92 25.60 -1.20 37.58
CA ASN A 92 25.25 -2.06 38.70
C ASN A 92 24.26 -1.37 39.67
N THR A 93 23.08 -1.00 39.17
CA THR A 93 22.02 -0.31 39.93
C THR A 93 20.81 -1.21 40.20
N SER A 94 20.13 -1.02 41.33
CA SER A 94 18.85 -1.68 41.63
C SER A 94 17.65 -1.08 40.87
N LEU A 95 17.85 0.05 40.17
CA LEU A 95 16.82 0.79 39.44
C LEU A 95 16.27 0.03 38.22
N TRP A 96 17.00 -0.96 37.68
CA TRP A 96 16.55 -1.80 36.57
C TRP A 96 15.25 -2.56 36.85
N ASN A 97 14.92 -2.82 38.13
CA ASN A 97 13.67 -3.48 38.50
C ASN A 97 12.44 -2.59 38.27
N SER A 98 12.63 -1.27 38.24
CA SER A 98 11.58 -0.26 38.12
C SER A 98 11.62 0.47 36.77
N PHE A 99 12.81 0.58 36.18
CA PHE A 99 13.07 1.24 34.89
C PHE A 99 13.75 0.24 33.94
N PRO A 100 12.96 -0.53 33.17
CA PRO A 100 13.49 -1.57 32.29
C PRO A 100 14.36 -1.06 31.14
N SER A 101 14.26 0.22 30.77
CA SER A 101 15.05 0.84 29.68
C SER A 101 15.81 2.08 30.12
N LEU A 102 16.36 1.99 31.33
CA LEU A 102 17.22 2.98 31.94
C LEU A 102 18.53 3.20 31.15
N ILE A 103 18.94 4.45 31.00
CA ILE A 103 20.26 4.82 30.49
C ILE A 103 21.29 4.76 31.63
N THR A 104 22.35 3.98 31.44
CA THR A 104 23.46 3.85 32.40
C THR A 104 24.82 4.14 31.75
N GLY A 105 25.81 4.51 32.55
CA GLY A 105 27.19 4.71 32.08
C GLY A 105 27.42 5.95 31.21
N ALA A 106 26.41 6.80 31.01
CA ALA A 106 26.50 8.05 30.27
C ALA A 106 26.10 9.25 31.16
N ASP A 107 26.76 10.39 30.96
CA ASP A 107 26.48 11.67 31.62
C ASP A 107 25.88 12.72 30.66
N GLN A 108 25.77 12.39 29.38
CA GLN A 108 25.21 13.24 28.34
C GLN A 108 24.37 12.42 27.34
N ILE A 109 23.28 13.03 26.86
CA ILE A 109 22.42 12.48 25.81
C ILE A 109 22.12 13.54 24.75
N GLU A 110 21.90 13.09 23.53
CA GLU A 110 21.42 13.93 22.42
C GLU A 110 19.90 13.82 22.35
N LEU A 111 19.20 14.91 22.66
CA LEU A 111 17.74 14.97 22.59
C LEU A 111 17.29 15.71 21.33
N SER A 112 16.51 15.04 20.50
CA SER A 112 15.67 15.68 19.48
C SER A 112 14.24 15.15 19.62
N PRO A 113 13.31 15.99 20.12
CA PRO A 113 11.91 15.60 20.26
C PRO A 113 11.30 15.27 18.90
N ALA A 114 10.77 14.05 18.78
CA ALA A 114 10.05 13.57 17.62
C ALA A 114 8.90 12.64 18.05
N ALA A 115 7.93 12.46 17.16
CA ALA A 115 6.84 11.51 17.34
C ALA A 115 6.66 10.68 16.07
N LEU A 116 6.33 9.41 16.25
CA LEU A 116 5.98 8.48 15.18
C LEU A 116 4.50 8.61 14.81
N GLU A 117 4.15 8.30 13.57
CA GLU A 117 2.77 8.24 13.11
C GLU A 117 2.46 6.81 12.67
N LEU A 118 1.82 6.02 13.55
CA LEU A 118 1.56 4.61 13.30
C LEU A 118 0.47 4.39 12.23
N ASP A 119 -0.31 5.42 11.86
CA ASP A 119 -1.23 5.32 10.73
C ASP A 119 -0.52 5.06 9.41
N ALA A 120 0.74 5.44 9.26
CA ALA A 120 1.47 5.25 8.01
C ALA A 120 1.62 3.76 7.62
N ASP A 121 1.67 2.87 8.61
CA ASP A 121 1.80 1.41 8.47
C ASP A 121 0.51 0.78 8.02
N ALA A 122 -0.58 1.16 8.67
CA ALA A 122 -1.89 0.76 8.24
C ALA A 122 -2.23 1.33 6.84
N VAL A 123 -1.91 2.59 6.56
CA VAL A 123 -2.13 3.23 5.26
C VAL A 123 -1.34 2.53 4.17
N LEU A 124 -0.04 2.24 4.40
CA LEU A 124 0.80 1.49 3.46
C LEU A 124 0.20 0.12 3.15
N ALA A 125 -0.24 -0.62 4.18
CA ALA A 125 -0.87 -1.92 4.03
C ALA A 125 -2.10 -1.84 3.10
N ILE A 126 -2.95 -0.84 3.30
CA ILE A 126 -4.19 -0.66 2.55
C ILE A 126 -3.92 -0.27 1.09
N VAL A 127 -3.14 0.78 0.85
CA VAL A 127 -2.96 1.33 -0.51
C VAL A 127 -2.18 0.37 -1.41
N VAL A 128 -1.15 -0.30 -0.89
CA VAL A 128 -0.36 -1.26 -1.66
C VAL A 128 -1.18 -2.51 -1.95
N THR A 129 -1.91 -3.03 -0.97
CA THR A 129 -2.81 -4.19 -1.17
C THR A 129 -3.91 -3.88 -2.17
N ALA A 130 -4.52 -2.70 -2.08
CA ALA A 130 -5.49 -2.23 -3.07
C ALA A 130 -4.87 -2.15 -4.47
N TYR A 131 -3.69 -1.55 -4.59
CA TYR A 131 -3.04 -1.43 -5.89
C TYR A 131 -2.72 -2.80 -6.51
N LEU A 132 -2.15 -3.71 -5.72
CA LEU A 132 -1.80 -5.06 -6.17
C LEU A 132 -3.00 -5.94 -6.51
N THR A 133 -4.18 -5.66 -5.96
CA THR A 133 -5.42 -6.40 -6.27
C THR A 133 -6.19 -5.80 -7.45
N PHE A 134 -6.31 -4.48 -7.52
CA PHE A 134 -7.05 -3.80 -8.57
C PHE A 134 -6.36 -3.89 -9.94
N LEU A 135 -5.02 -3.86 -9.96
CA LEU A 135 -4.22 -3.87 -11.17
C LEU A 135 -4.43 -5.17 -12.01
N PRO A 136 -4.33 -6.39 -11.44
CA PRO A 136 -4.71 -7.63 -12.13
C PRO A 136 -6.19 -7.69 -12.53
N LEU A 137 -7.10 -7.20 -11.68
CA LEU A 137 -8.54 -7.19 -11.97
C LEU A 137 -8.86 -6.35 -13.22
N GLN A 138 -8.21 -5.20 -13.39
CA GLN A 138 -8.36 -4.36 -14.58
C GLN A 138 -7.81 -5.03 -15.86
N CYS A 139 -6.78 -5.87 -15.70
CA CYS A 139 -6.15 -6.58 -16.82
C CYS A 139 -7.03 -7.70 -17.36
N TRP A 140 -7.58 -8.60 -16.52
CA TRP A 140 -8.26 -9.81 -17.02
C TRP A 140 -9.75 -9.93 -16.71
N SER A 141 -10.37 -8.97 -16.02
CA SER A 141 -11.81 -9.02 -15.78
C SER A 141 -12.59 -8.36 -16.91
N ARG A 142 -13.32 -9.18 -17.67
CA ARG A 142 -14.30 -8.69 -18.67
C ARG A 142 -15.49 -7.95 -18.04
N ALA A 143 -15.84 -8.25 -16.79
CA ALA A 143 -16.94 -7.60 -16.07
C ALA A 143 -16.72 -6.08 -15.91
N PHE A 144 -15.45 -5.65 -15.92
CA PHE A 144 -15.06 -4.26 -15.65
C PHE A 144 -14.65 -3.48 -16.91
N SER A 145 -14.53 -4.14 -18.07
CA SER A 145 -14.06 -3.50 -19.32
C SER A 145 -15.13 -3.39 -20.42
N HIS A 146 -16.37 -3.81 -20.17
CA HIS A 146 -17.42 -3.79 -21.19
C HIS A 146 -18.00 -2.39 -21.42
N GLU A 147 -18.13 -1.61 -20.34
CA GLU A 147 -18.68 -0.25 -20.41
C GLU A 147 -17.56 0.78 -20.34
N ARG A 148 -17.56 1.76 -21.24
CA ARG A 148 -16.49 2.77 -21.30
C ARG A 148 -16.43 3.62 -20.02
N ALA A 149 -17.59 3.91 -19.42
CA ALA A 149 -17.67 4.63 -18.15
C ALA A 149 -17.03 3.85 -16.98
N ARG A 150 -17.25 2.52 -16.94
CA ARG A 150 -16.60 1.65 -15.94
C ARG A 150 -15.10 1.62 -16.14
N TYR A 151 -14.63 1.55 -17.40
CA TYR A 151 -13.20 1.58 -17.69
C TYR A 151 -12.52 2.88 -17.20
N ILE A 152 -13.17 4.04 -17.40
CA ILE A 152 -12.68 5.33 -16.88
C ILE A 152 -12.67 5.33 -15.35
N LEU A 153 -13.76 4.88 -14.72
CA LEU A 153 -13.86 4.81 -13.27
C LEU A 153 -12.71 3.99 -12.67
N PHE A 154 -12.48 2.77 -13.17
CA PHE A 154 -11.38 1.93 -12.72
C PHE A 154 -10.00 2.51 -13.04
N GLY A 155 -9.85 3.21 -14.17
CA GLY A 155 -8.63 3.95 -14.49
C GLY A 155 -8.31 5.05 -13.48
N LEU A 156 -9.32 5.81 -13.04
CA LEU A 156 -9.16 6.83 -12.00
C LEU A 156 -8.79 6.21 -10.65
N TRP A 157 -9.47 5.12 -10.26
CA TRP A 157 -9.12 4.37 -9.06
C TRP A 157 -7.68 3.86 -9.12
N HIS A 158 -7.25 3.30 -10.25
CA HIS A 158 -5.89 2.83 -10.44
C HIS A 158 -4.86 3.95 -10.27
N ILE A 159 -5.08 5.12 -10.89
CA ILE A 159 -4.20 6.28 -10.75
C ILE A 159 -4.12 6.74 -9.29
N LEU A 160 -5.26 6.81 -8.60
CA LEU A 160 -5.33 7.20 -7.20
C LEU A 160 -4.56 6.23 -6.29
N MET A 161 -4.77 4.92 -6.42
CA MET A 161 -4.08 3.91 -5.61
C MET A 161 -2.57 3.86 -5.91
N LEU A 162 -2.18 4.04 -7.18
CA LEU A 162 -0.77 4.10 -7.56
C LEU A 162 -0.09 5.31 -6.92
N ALA A 163 -0.70 6.49 -7.05
CA ALA A 163 -0.19 7.70 -6.43
C ALA A 163 -0.11 7.55 -4.90
N GLY A 164 -1.18 7.03 -4.27
CA GLY A 164 -1.20 6.77 -2.82
C GLY A 164 -0.12 5.80 -2.38
N SER A 165 0.11 4.73 -3.15
CA SER A 165 1.19 3.75 -2.88
C SER A 165 2.57 4.38 -2.99
N ILE A 166 2.82 5.23 -4.00
CA ILE A 166 4.08 5.95 -4.13
C ILE A 166 4.29 6.88 -2.94
N CYS A 167 3.28 7.65 -2.54
CA CYS A 167 3.36 8.55 -1.39
C CYS A 167 3.63 7.80 -0.08
N ALA A 168 2.92 6.69 0.16
CA ALA A 168 3.15 5.85 1.34
C ALA A 168 4.56 5.24 1.35
N LEU A 169 5.08 4.79 0.20
CA LEU A 169 6.44 4.25 0.09
C LEU A 169 7.54 5.31 0.23
N ILE A 170 7.26 6.57 -0.12
CA ILE A 170 8.18 7.69 0.09
C ILE A 170 8.19 8.12 1.55
N TYR A 171 7.03 8.08 2.23
CA TYR A 171 6.91 8.45 3.64
C TYR A 171 7.45 7.35 4.57
N TRP A 172 7.25 6.07 4.24
CA TRP A 172 7.67 4.93 5.07
C TRP A 172 9.08 5.02 5.68
N PRO A 173 10.13 5.38 4.91
CA PRO A 173 11.49 5.42 5.45
C PRO A 173 11.66 6.48 6.55
N THR A 174 10.86 7.56 6.55
CA THR A 174 11.00 8.64 7.53
C THR A 174 10.59 8.20 8.94
N LEU A 175 9.73 7.18 9.07
CA LEU A 175 9.42 6.57 10.36
C LEU A 175 10.66 5.93 11.00
N ARG A 176 11.48 5.29 10.17
CA ARG A 176 12.70 4.60 10.63
C ARG A 176 13.81 5.58 11.01
N ASP A 177 13.83 6.74 10.37
CA ASP A 177 14.83 7.77 10.61
C ASP A 177 14.48 8.65 11.83
N THR A 178 13.40 8.34 12.57
CA THR A 178 13.04 9.06 13.78
C THR A 178 14.10 8.86 14.88
N PRO A 179 14.52 9.94 15.57
CA PRO A 179 15.50 9.85 16.64
C PRO A 179 14.93 9.15 17.87
N ILE A 180 15.82 8.57 18.68
CA ILE A 180 15.47 7.94 19.97
C ILE A 180 14.86 9.00 20.89
N GLN A 181 13.74 8.66 21.53
CA GLN A 181 13.06 9.53 22.49
C GLN A 181 13.37 9.09 23.93
N TYR A 182 13.37 10.06 24.83
CA TYR A 182 13.70 9.84 26.24
C TYR A 182 12.61 10.41 27.14
N THR A 183 12.43 9.77 28.30
CA THR A 183 11.64 10.31 29.41
C THR A 183 12.52 10.55 30.62
N PHE A 184 12.17 11.56 31.40
CA PHE A 184 12.85 11.90 32.64
C PHE A 184 11.89 11.65 33.80
N CYS A 185 12.29 10.87 34.79
CA CYS A 185 11.44 10.46 35.91
C CYS A 185 12.16 10.63 37.24
N TYR A 186 11.40 10.75 38.33
CA TYR A 186 11.97 10.57 39.66
C TYR A 186 12.27 9.07 39.91
N PRO A 187 13.42 8.72 40.50
CA PRO A 187 13.79 7.32 40.75
C PRO A 187 12.81 6.58 41.68
N ASP A 188 12.10 7.30 42.55
CA ASP A 188 11.14 6.73 43.50
C ASP A 188 9.73 6.55 42.90
N LEU A 189 9.46 7.10 41.71
CA LEU A 189 8.16 7.15 41.07
C LEU A 189 8.24 6.59 39.63
N PRO A 190 8.19 5.25 39.46
CA PRO A 190 8.24 4.65 38.14
C PRO A 190 6.98 4.99 37.32
N PRO A 191 7.11 5.21 36.00
CA PRO A 191 5.96 5.46 35.12
C PRO A 191 5.07 4.22 35.01
N MET A 192 3.77 4.43 34.84
CA MET A 192 2.86 3.38 34.37
C MET A 192 3.05 3.22 32.86
N GLY A 193 3.15 1.98 32.37
CA GLY A 193 3.82 1.66 31.10
C GLY A 193 3.48 2.52 29.86
N THR A 194 2.21 2.89 29.68
CA THR A 194 1.77 3.80 28.60
C THR A 194 1.11 5.04 29.18
N VAL A 195 1.50 6.22 28.70
CA VAL A 195 1.01 7.53 29.17
C VAL A 195 0.61 8.39 27.99
N SER A 196 -0.61 8.92 28.01
CA SER A 196 -1.09 9.90 27.03
C SER A 196 -0.69 11.32 27.41
N SER A 197 -0.46 12.16 26.41
CA SER A 197 -0.19 13.59 26.59
C SER A 197 -1.44 14.36 27.02
N ASP A 198 -1.32 15.22 28.03
CA ASP A 198 -2.37 16.18 28.41
C ASP A 198 -2.26 17.52 27.66
N GLY A 199 -1.35 17.58 26.68
CA GLY A 199 -0.99 18.80 25.95
C GLY A 199 0.34 19.39 26.44
N TRP A 200 0.76 20.47 25.78
CA TRP A 200 2.01 21.15 26.08
C TRP A 200 1.78 22.57 26.60
N GLU A 201 2.42 22.89 27.72
CA GLU A 201 2.36 24.22 28.32
C GLU A 201 3.68 24.97 28.12
N ALA A 202 3.60 26.28 27.85
CA ALA A 202 4.77 27.08 27.50
C ALA A 202 5.86 27.12 28.60
N TRP A 203 5.49 26.91 29.87
CA TRP A 203 6.45 26.87 30.98
C TRP A 203 7.32 25.61 30.97
N GLN A 204 6.88 24.53 30.31
CA GLN A 204 7.61 23.27 30.21
C GLN A 204 8.88 23.39 29.35
N ARG A 205 8.99 24.43 28.51
CA ARG A 205 10.21 24.80 27.78
C ARG A 205 10.41 26.31 27.82
N THR A 206 11.26 26.76 28.74
CA THR A 206 11.59 28.18 28.92
C THR A 206 12.77 28.64 28.07
N SER A 207 13.78 27.79 27.89
CA SER A 207 15.00 28.11 27.13
C SER A 207 15.54 26.88 26.38
N THR A 208 16.51 26.20 26.98
CA THR A 208 17.12 24.96 26.49
C THR A 208 16.43 23.75 27.11
N TRP A 209 16.51 22.59 26.45
CA TRP A 209 16.04 21.34 27.04
C TRP A 209 16.79 21.03 28.34
N ASN A 210 18.09 21.29 28.38
CA ASN A 210 18.90 21.06 29.57
C ASN A 210 18.39 21.89 30.77
N ASN A 211 18.23 23.20 30.61
CA ASN A 211 17.75 24.05 31.71
C ASN A 211 16.34 23.66 32.14
N SER A 212 15.45 23.35 31.20
CA SER A 212 14.05 23.02 31.49
C SER A 212 13.94 21.73 32.31
N VAL A 213 14.69 20.68 31.93
CA VAL A 213 14.72 19.41 32.68
C VAL A 213 15.27 19.65 34.09
N TRP A 214 16.43 20.29 34.22
CA TRP A 214 17.04 20.54 35.53
C TRP A 214 16.18 21.44 36.43
N GLU A 215 15.50 22.44 35.89
CA GLU A 215 14.61 23.32 36.64
C GLU A 215 13.37 22.56 37.16
N ILE A 216 12.75 21.73 36.32
CA ILE A 216 11.60 20.89 36.70
C ILE A 216 11.96 19.96 37.87
N PHE A 217 13.08 19.24 37.78
CA PHE A 217 13.47 18.26 38.81
C PHE A 217 14.15 18.88 40.03
N SER A 218 14.69 20.10 39.95
CA SER A 218 15.25 20.80 41.11
C SER A 218 14.20 21.59 41.92
N ASN A 219 13.09 22.00 41.29
CA ASN A 219 12.03 22.78 41.92
C ASN A 219 10.76 21.95 42.12
N SER A 220 10.46 21.58 43.37
CA SER A 220 9.28 20.76 43.69
C SER A 220 7.96 21.39 43.23
N SER A 221 7.82 22.72 43.27
CA SER A 221 6.57 23.36 42.85
C SER A 221 6.31 23.28 41.34
N MET A 222 7.36 23.16 40.52
CA MET A 222 7.22 22.98 39.07
C MET A 222 6.98 21.51 38.74
N PHE A 223 7.64 20.60 39.46
CA PHE A 223 7.33 19.18 39.36
C PHE A 223 5.88 18.88 39.75
N ASP A 224 5.36 19.45 40.84
CA ASP A 224 3.98 19.25 41.29
C ASP A 224 2.93 19.80 40.30
N GLN A 225 3.35 20.66 39.34
CA GLN A 225 2.50 21.16 38.25
C GLN A 225 2.50 20.22 37.04
N LEU A 226 3.41 19.25 36.97
CA LEU A 226 3.38 18.27 35.89
C LEU A 226 2.13 17.39 36.04
N PRO A 227 1.43 17.10 34.93
CA PRO A 227 0.26 16.23 34.95
C PRO A 227 0.61 14.77 35.27
N GLY A 228 1.88 14.37 35.11
CA GLY A 228 2.37 13.01 35.34
C GLY A 228 3.64 12.95 36.19
N VAL A 229 4.04 11.73 36.53
CA VAL A 229 5.25 11.43 37.34
C VAL A 229 6.57 11.60 36.58
N CYS A 230 6.49 11.72 35.26
CA CYS A 230 7.64 11.86 34.37
C CYS A 230 7.42 13.00 33.37
N PHE A 231 8.53 13.54 32.88
CA PHE A 231 8.58 14.59 31.89
C PHE A 231 8.96 14.01 30.52
N TYR A 232 8.11 14.29 29.52
CA TYR A 232 8.21 13.74 28.16
C TYR A 232 8.43 14.86 27.14
N PRO A 233 9.69 15.12 26.71
CA PRO A 233 9.98 16.15 25.70
C PRO A 233 9.26 15.96 24.37
N CYS A 234 9.01 14.71 23.97
CA CYS A 234 8.31 14.38 22.73
C CYS A 234 6.88 14.93 22.69
N PHE A 235 6.27 15.24 23.85
CA PHE A 235 4.95 15.86 23.91
C PHE A 235 4.92 17.28 23.36
N ASN A 236 6.07 17.92 23.14
CA ASN A 236 6.16 19.22 22.45
C ASN A 236 6.01 19.12 20.93
N THR A 237 5.88 17.91 20.38
CA THR A 237 5.71 17.73 18.93
C THR A 237 4.25 17.84 18.51
N THR A 238 4.04 18.20 17.25
CA THR A 238 2.70 18.26 16.64
C THR A 238 2.75 17.64 15.25
N GLN A 239 1.66 16.98 14.86
CA GLN A 239 1.49 16.36 13.54
C GLN A 239 0.18 16.81 12.90
N ILE A 240 0.14 16.90 11.57
CA ILE A 240 -1.08 17.26 10.86
C ILE A 240 -2.18 16.22 11.10
N LEU A 241 -3.44 16.67 11.24
CA LEU A 241 -4.61 15.82 11.53
C LEU A 241 -4.61 15.13 12.90
N ARG A 242 -3.62 15.41 13.76
CA ARG A 242 -3.55 14.90 15.14
C ARG A 242 -3.66 16.05 16.14
N GLN A 243 -4.28 15.78 17.28
CA GLN A 243 -4.17 16.69 18.43
C GLN A 243 -3.00 16.24 19.29
N GLN A 244 -2.33 17.19 19.93
CA GLN A 244 -1.19 16.90 20.80
C GLN A 244 -1.55 15.98 21.98
N THR A 245 -2.82 15.94 22.39
CA THR A 245 -3.33 15.14 23.51
C THR A 245 -3.52 13.65 23.19
N THR A 246 -3.48 13.25 21.92
CA THR A 246 -3.55 11.83 21.53
C THR A 246 -2.17 11.19 21.35
N LEU A 247 -1.10 11.96 21.55
CA LEU A 247 0.25 11.44 21.55
C LEU A 247 0.45 10.56 22.79
N GLU A 248 0.93 9.33 22.59
CA GLU A 248 1.23 8.40 23.67
C GLU A 248 2.73 8.16 23.77
N ALA A 249 3.24 8.11 24.99
CA ALA A 249 4.59 7.67 25.30
C ALA A 249 4.51 6.29 25.96
N THR A 250 5.28 5.35 25.41
CA THR A 250 5.35 3.98 25.90
C THR A 250 6.80 3.65 26.26
N VAL A 251 7.01 3.02 27.42
CA VAL A 251 8.35 2.59 27.82
C VAL A 251 8.82 1.50 26.88
N ALA A 252 10.04 1.64 26.34
CA ALA A 252 10.64 0.67 25.44
C ALA A 252 11.06 -0.61 26.19
N THR A 253 10.11 -1.34 26.79
CA THR A 253 10.37 -2.64 27.46
C THR A 253 10.92 -3.65 26.46
N GLY A 254 11.57 -4.74 26.93
CA GLY A 254 12.28 -5.70 26.06
C GLY A 254 11.52 -6.25 24.84
N ASP A 255 10.19 -6.20 24.82
CA ASP A 255 9.35 -6.52 23.66
C ASP A 255 9.29 -5.38 22.61
N TYR A 256 9.46 -4.13 23.04
CA TYR A 256 9.46 -2.90 22.23
C TYR A 256 10.84 -2.23 22.12
N ARG A 257 11.90 -2.83 22.68
CA ARG A 257 13.27 -2.41 22.39
C ARG A 257 13.49 -2.65 20.91
N VAL A 258 13.46 -1.57 20.13
CA VAL A 258 13.77 -1.52 18.68
C VAL A 258 15.11 -2.23 18.35
N HIS A 259 15.93 -2.59 19.35
CA HIS A 259 17.24 -3.22 19.19
C HIS A 259 17.47 -4.60 19.87
N GLN A 260 16.49 -5.32 20.42
CA GLN A 260 16.71 -6.71 20.87
C GLN A 260 16.00 -7.76 20.01
N ARG A 261 16.65 -7.94 18.85
CA ARG A 261 16.34 -8.73 17.67
C ARG A 261 16.50 -10.23 17.94
N SER A 262 15.41 -11.00 17.91
CA SER A 262 15.50 -12.47 17.90
C SER A 262 15.96 -12.97 16.52
N GLU A 263 16.67 -14.10 16.45
CA GLU A 263 17.25 -14.65 15.20
C GLU A 263 16.23 -14.87 14.07
N PHE A 264 14.96 -15.06 14.40
CA PHE A 264 13.87 -15.21 13.42
C PHE A 264 13.57 -13.89 12.68
N TRP A 265 13.74 -12.74 13.34
CA TRP A 265 13.47 -11.42 12.78
C TRP A 265 14.52 -10.98 11.75
N ASP A 266 15.75 -11.48 11.81
CA ASP A 266 16.71 -11.29 10.73
C ASP A 266 16.25 -11.97 9.43
N GLU A 267 15.54 -13.09 9.52
CA GLU A 267 14.98 -13.82 8.38
C GLU A 267 13.73 -13.12 7.82
N VAL A 268 12.87 -12.54 8.67
CA VAL A 268 11.71 -11.74 8.24
C VAL A 268 12.13 -10.37 7.68
N VAL A 269 13.16 -9.72 8.24
CA VAL A 269 13.75 -8.50 7.68
C VAL A 269 14.51 -8.79 6.37
N TYR A 270 15.13 -9.98 6.23
CA TYR A 270 15.71 -10.45 4.97
C TYR A 270 14.62 -10.60 3.88
N SER A 271 13.42 -11.07 4.26
CA SER A 271 12.27 -11.21 3.35
C SER A 271 11.79 -9.88 2.74
N LYS A 272 12.06 -8.73 3.39
CA LYS A 272 11.70 -7.38 2.92
C LYS A 272 12.12 -7.15 1.46
N ARG A 273 13.38 -7.46 1.13
CA ARG A 273 13.91 -7.26 -0.23
C ARG A 273 13.20 -8.13 -1.26
N TYR A 274 12.84 -9.36 -0.89
CA TYR A 274 12.13 -10.29 -1.76
C TYR A 274 10.68 -9.87 -2.00
N ILE A 275 9.98 -9.44 -0.94
CA ILE A 275 8.60 -8.97 -1.03
C ILE A 275 8.52 -7.72 -1.91
N TYR A 276 9.36 -6.71 -1.68
CA TYR A 276 9.36 -5.52 -2.56
C TYR A 276 9.81 -5.83 -3.98
N SER A 277 10.75 -6.76 -4.19
CA SER A 277 11.12 -7.20 -5.55
C SER A 277 9.96 -7.88 -6.27
N LEU A 278 9.18 -8.71 -5.55
CA LEU A 278 7.97 -9.35 -6.06
C LEU A 278 6.87 -8.33 -6.39
N ILE A 279 6.69 -7.31 -5.54
CA ILE A 279 5.77 -6.19 -5.79
C ILE A 279 6.19 -5.45 -7.06
N VAL A 280 7.45 -5.04 -7.18
CA VAL A 280 7.95 -4.33 -8.37
C VAL A 280 7.77 -5.18 -9.63
N LEU A 281 8.11 -6.47 -9.57
CA LEU A 281 7.95 -7.38 -10.69
C LEU A 281 6.48 -7.53 -11.11
N THR A 282 5.57 -7.71 -10.16
CA THR A 282 4.12 -7.83 -10.46
C THR A 282 3.55 -6.55 -11.03
N VAL A 283 3.97 -5.39 -10.53
CA VAL A 283 3.56 -4.09 -11.08
C VAL A 283 4.04 -3.93 -12.52
N ILE A 284 5.33 -4.22 -12.81
CA ILE A 284 5.89 -4.12 -14.16
C ILE A 284 5.14 -5.04 -15.13
N VAL A 285 4.92 -6.30 -14.76
CA VAL A 285 4.24 -7.29 -15.62
C VAL A 285 2.80 -6.87 -15.91
N ASN A 286 2.06 -6.41 -14.91
CA ASN A 286 0.68 -5.99 -15.13
C ASN A 286 0.59 -4.64 -15.87
N PHE A 287 1.51 -3.71 -15.65
CA PHE A 287 1.60 -2.48 -16.44
C PHE A 287 1.87 -2.78 -17.92
N PHE A 288 2.78 -3.73 -18.19
CA PHE A 288 3.03 -4.24 -19.53
C PHE A 288 1.74 -4.81 -20.15
N LEU A 289 1.00 -5.66 -19.43
CA LEU A 289 -0.30 -6.19 -19.90
C LEU A 289 -1.34 -5.10 -20.18
N LEU A 290 -1.40 -4.06 -19.33
CA LEU A 290 -2.29 -2.92 -19.52
C LEU A 290 -1.91 -2.10 -20.76
N LEU A 291 -0.61 -1.89 -21.00
CA LEU A 291 -0.11 -1.18 -22.17
C LEU A 291 -0.50 -1.88 -23.48
N PHE A 292 -0.46 -3.21 -23.56
CA PHE A 292 -0.94 -3.95 -24.74
C PHE A 292 -2.44 -3.83 -24.97
N LYS A 293 -3.23 -3.64 -23.92
CA LYS A 293 -4.67 -3.44 -24.03
C LYS A 293 -5.01 -2.06 -24.63
N ILE A 294 -4.13 -1.07 -24.42
CA ILE A 294 -4.29 0.30 -24.92
C ILE A 294 -3.71 0.45 -26.33
N LEU A 295 -2.60 -0.23 -26.64
CA LEU A 295 -1.98 -0.19 -27.96
C LEU A 295 -2.89 -0.86 -29.02
N PRO A 296 -2.93 -0.34 -30.27
CA PRO A 296 -3.73 -0.88 -31.36
C PRO A 296 -3.15 -2.19 -31.94
N TYR A 297 -2.59 -3.05 -31.10
CA TYR A 297 -2.09 -4.35 -31.50
C TYR A 297 -3.23 -5.38 -31.39
N ARG A 298 -3.69 -5.87 -32.54
CA ARG A 298 -4.78 -6.84 -32.64
C ARG A 298 -4.25 -8.26 -32.30
N SER A 299 -3.85 -8.47 -31.04
CA SER A 299 -3.43 -9.80 -30.57
C SER A 299 -4.59 -10.79 -30.68
N ARG A 300 -4.33 -12.02 -31.13
CA ARG A 300 -5.35 -13.10 -31.22
C ARG A 300 -5.81 -13.63 -29.86
N LEU A 301 -5.11 -13.26 -28.79
CA LEU A 301 -5.37 -13.74 -27.44
C LEU A 301 -6.47 -12.88 -26.78
N PRO A 302 -7.60 -13.48 -26.37
CA PRO A 302 -8.64 -12.77 -25.62
C PRO A 302 -8.17 -12.56 -24.17
N SER A 303 -7.33 -11.54 -23.94
CA SER A 303 -6.76 -11.21 -22.62
C SER A 303 -7.82 -10.92 -21.55
N ALA A 304 -9.03 -10.51 -21.96
CA ALA A 304 -10.16 -10.26 -21.07
C ALA A 304 -10.93 -11.53 -20.66
N GLN A 305 -10.69 -12.70 -21.25
CA GLN A 305 -11.43 -13.93 -20.98
C GLN A 305 -10.51 -15.09 -20.62
N VAL A 306 -9.96 -15.07 -19.40
CA VAL A 306 -9.08 -16.15 -18.89
C VAL A 306 -9.71 -17.55 -19.03
N HIS A 307 -11.03 -17.67 -18.81
CA HIS A 307 -11.73 -18.94 -18.92
C HIS A 307 -11.84 -19.45 -20.36
N SER A 308 -12.02 -18.56 -21.36
CA SER A 308 -12.04 -18.98 -22.76
C SER A 308 -10.65 -19.38 -23.23
N ILE A 309 -9.57 -18.80 -22.69
CA ILE A 309 -8.19 -19.27 -22.95
C ILE A 309 -8.04 -20.74 -22.55
N TRP A 310 -8.59 -21.14 -21.40
CA TRP A 310 -8.46 -22.53 -20.93
C TRP A 310 -9.31 -23.51 -21.74
N ILE A 311 -10.52 -23.10 -22.16
CA ILE A 311 -11.40 -23.89 -23.04
C ILE A 311 -10.83 -24.00 -24.46
N GLU A 312 -10.36 -22.89 -25.03
CA GLU A 312 -9.85 -22.79 -26.39
C GLU A 312 -8.35 -23.10 -26.47
N ARG A 313 -7.74 -23.61 -25.40
CA ARG A 313 -6.28 -23.87 -25.32
C ARG A 313 -5.76 -24.69 -26.50
N LYS A 314 -6.55 -25.67 -26.97
CA LYS A 314 -6.20 -26.50 -28.13
C LYS A 314 -6.22 -25.68 -29.42
N ASN A 315 -7.17 -24.76 -29.58
CA ASN A 315 -7.27 -23.89 -30.76
C ASN A 315 -6.17 -22.83 -30.77
N ILE A 316 -5.88 -22.21 -29.62
CA ILE A 316 -4.79 -21.25 -29.44
C ILE A 316 -3.44 -21.93 -29.70
N PHE A 317 -3.20 -23.10 -29.09
CA PHE A 317 -1.97 -23.86 -29.30
C PHE A 317 -1.82 -24.35 -30.75
N ASN A 318 -2.92 -24.79 -31.39
CA ASN A 318 -2.90 -25.15 -32.81
C ASN A 318 -2.67 -23.94 -33.72
N GLY A 319 -3.16 -22.75 -33.34
CA GLY A 319 -2.88 -21.49 -34.03
C GLY A 319 -1.40 -21.10 -33.93
N LEU A 320 -0.85 -21.07 -32.72
CA LEU A 320 0.58 -20.84 -32.46
C LEU A 320 1.46 -21.88 -33.17
N ARG A 321 1.06 -23.15 -33.17
CA ARG A 321 1.79 -24.23 -33.87
C ARG A 321 1.73 -24.06 -35.39
N LYS A 322 0.61 -23.56 -35.95
CA LYS A 322 0.50 -23.23 -37.38
C LYS A 322 1.34 -22.03 -37.75
N ASP A 323 1.36 -20.99 -36.93
CA ASP A 323 2.17 -19.79 -37.14
C ASP A 323 3.68 -20.08 -36.96
N PHE A 324 4.03 -20.98 -36.03
CA PHE A 324 5.40 -21.48 -35.89
C PHE A 324 5.84 -22.30 -37.09
N ARG A 325 4.97 -23.19 -37.59
CA ARG A 325 5.24 -23.95 -38.82
C ARG A 325 5.35 -23.03 -40.02
N SER A 326 4.46 -22.06 -40.21
CA SER A 326 4.52 -21.14 -41.34
C SER A 326 5.78 -20.28 -41.30
N ALA A 327 6.22 -19.84 -40.12
CA ALA A 327 7.47 -19.10 -40.00
C ALA A 327 8.72 -19.97 -40.20
N ILE A 328 8.69 -21.25 -39.80
CA ILE A 328 9.73 -22.22 -40.16
C ILE A 328 9.75 -22.50 -41.66
N TYR A 329 8.59 -22.67 -42.30
CA TYR A 329 8.50 -22.88 -43.74
C TYR A 329 9.04 -21.67 -44.52
N VAL A 330 8.72 -20.45 -44.10
CA VAL A 330 9.21 -19.22 -44.74
C VAL A 330 10.72 -19.05 -44.54
N SER A 331 11.26 -19.39 -43.37
CA SER A 331 12.72 -19.35 -43.11
C SER A 331 13.48 -20.48 -43.82
N GLN A 332 12.89 -21.66 -43.97
CA GLN A 332 13.45 -22.76 -44.77
C GLN A 332 13.42 -22.43 -46.27
N LEU A 333 12.33 -21.85 -46.77
CA LEU A 333 12.23 -21.38 -48.15
C LEU A 333 13.29 -20.31 -48.45
N HIS A 334 13.54 -19.40 -47.50
CA HIS A 334 14.61 -18.41 -47.62
C HIS A 334 16.01 -19.05 -47.64
N ARG A 335 16.22 -20.14 -46.88
CA ARG A 335 17.50 -20.89 -46.87
C ARG A 335 17.73 -21.65 -48.18
N THR A 336 16.69 -22.23 -48.78
CA THR A 336 16.80 -22.90 -50.08
C THR A 336 16.98 -21.92 -51.23
N ASP A 337 16.28 -20.79 -51.22
CA ASP A 337 16.39 -19.74 -52.25
C ASP A 337 17.76 -19.04 -52.19
N PHE A 338 18.36 -18.91 -51.00
CA PHE A 338 19.75 -18.45 -50.83
C PHE A 338 20.76 -19.49 -51.35
N MET A 339 20.56 -20.79 -51.07
CA MET A 339 21.45 -21.85 -51.57
C MET A 339 21.36 -22.02 -53.09
N ASP A 340 20.17 -21.91 -53.69
CA ASP A 340 19.99 -21.94 -55.15
C ASP A 340 20.47 -20.64 -55.82
N SER A 341 20.29 -19.48 -55.18
CA SER A 341 20.88 -18.20 -55.65
C SER A 341 22.42 -18.21 -55.59
N THR A 342 23.04 -18.98 -54.68
CA THR A 342 24.49 -19.16 -54.65
C THR A 342 24.95 -20.05 -55.81
N ARG A 343 24.04 -20.81 -56.42
CA ARG A 343 24.30 -21.71 -57.55
C ARG A 343 23.97 -21.09 -58.92
N GLU A 344 23.12 -20.06 -58.99
CA GLU A 344 22.63 -19.48 -60.26
C GLU A 344 22.90 -17.98 -60.51
N LYS A 345 23.69 -17.26 -59.71
CA LYS A 345 24.10 -15.87 -60.06
C LYS A 345 25.62 -15.68 -59.98
N LEU A 346 26.40 -16.12 -60.96
CA LEU A 346 26.64 -15.40 -62.23
C LEU A 346 25.37 -14.97 -63.00
N SER A 347 25.19 -13.66 -63.08
CA SER A 347 24.27 -12.92 -63.95
C SER A 347 22.85 -12.67 -63.44
N VAL A 348 22.49 -11.38 -63.50
CA VAL A 348 21.16 -10.78 -63.37
C VAL A 348 20.61 -10.56 -61.94
N TRP A 349 20.92 -9.36 -61.47
CA TRP A 349 20.40 -8.72 -60.27
C TRP A 349 18.96 -8.22 -60.51
N ARG A 350 18.01 -8.58 -59.63
CA ARG A 350 16.73 -7.86 -59.46
C ARG A 350 16.41 -7.71 -57.97
N PRO A 351 15.91 -6.55 -57.51
CA PRO A 351 15.72 -6.23 -56.10
C PRO A 351 14.27 -6.52 -55.68
N THR A 352 13.94 -7.77 -55.38
CA THR A 352 12.62 -8.13 -54.79
C THR A 352 12.73 -8.84 -53.43
N GLY A 353 13.95 -9.16 -52.97
CA GLY A 353 14.19 -9.90 -51.72
C GLY A 353 13.88 -9.14 -50.41
N GLY A 354 13.89 -7.80 -50.42
CA GLY A 354 13.71 -7.00 -49.19
C GLY A 354 12.31 -7.06 -48.58
N LEU A 355 11.27 -7.20 -49.41
CA LEU A 355 9.87 -7.25 -48.97
C LEU A 355 9.53 -8.56 -48.25
N PHE A 356 10.12 -9.69 -48.69
CA PHE A 356 9.89 -11.00 -48.06
C PHE A 356 10.59 -11.15 -46.70
N ILE A 357 11.79 -10.56 -46.55
CA ILE A 357 12.53 -10.54 -45.28
C ILE A 357 11.77 -9.75 -44.21
N LEU A 358 11.21 -8.59 -44.58
CA LEU A 358 10.38 -7.76 -43.70
C LEU A 358 9.09 -8.48 -43.25
N HIS A 359 8.47 -9.24 -44.15
CA HIS A 359 7.24 -9.98 -43.86
C HIS A 359 7.49 -11.21 -42.96
N ALA A 360 8.61 -11.90 -43.17
CA ALA A 360 9.05 -13.02 -42.33
C ALA A 360 9.43 -12.56 -40.92
N LEU A 361 10.19 -11.46 -40.81
CA LEU A 361 10.57 -10.84 -39.54
C LEU A 361 9.33 -10.34 -38.77
N GLY A 362 8.38 -9.72 -39.47
CA GLY A 362 7.12 -9.26 -38.88
C GLY A 362 6.25 -10.40 -38.35
N SER A 363 6.25 -11.57 -39.01
CA SER A 363 5.50 -12.74 -38.55
C SER A 363 6.13 -13.41 -37.33
N TRP A 364 7.47 -13.47 -37.28
CA TRP A 364 8.20 -13.98 -36.11
C TRP A 364 8.05 -13.06 -34.89
N LEU A 365 8.09 -11.74 -35.11
CA LEU A 365 7.88 -10.74 -34.07
C LEU A 365 6.47 -10.86 -33.46
N ARG A 366 5.44 -11.07 -34.28
CA ARG A 366 4.07 -11.27 -33.80
C ARG A 366 3.94 -12.53 -32.94
N LEU A 367 4.55 -13.63 -33.37
CA LEU A 367 4.52 -14.90 -32.64
C LEU A 367 5.26 -14.80 -31.29
N LEU A 368 6.41 -14.15 -31.26
CA LEU A 368 7.13 -13.86 -30.02
C LEU A 368 6.29 -13.00 -29.08
N LEU A 369 5.69 -11.93 -29.60
CA LEU A 369 4.89 -11.00 -28.82
C LEU A 369 3.64 -11.67 -28.22
N ASP A 370 2.91 -12.46 -29.00
CA ASP A 370 1.75 -13.24 -28.51
C ASP A 370 2.18 -14.28 -27.45
N THR A 371 3.35 -14.90 -27.60
CA THR A 371 3.90 -15.85 -26.61
C THR A 371 4.29 -15.15 -25.31
N ILE A 372 4.93 -13.98 -25.40
CA ILE A 372 5.31 -13.16 -24.24
C ILE A 372 4.05 -12.70 -23.48
N ILE A 373 3.02 -12.24 -24.20
CA ILE A 373 1.74 -11.85 -23.59
C ILE A 373 1.11 -13.03 -22.83
N LEU A 374 1.08 -14.22 -23.44
CA LEU A 374 0.52 -15.41 -22.79
C LEU A 374 1.28 -15.76 -21.51
N CYS A 375 2.61 -15.75 -21.55
CA CYS A 375 3.45 -16.00 -20.38
C CYS A 375 3.23 -14.94 -19.29
N ALA A 376 3.19 -13.66 -19.65
CA ALA A 376 2.93 -12.56 -18.72
C ALA A 376 1.55 -12.68 -18.06
N LEU A 377 0.53 -13.07 -18.83
CA LEU A 377 -0.83 -13.27 -18.33
C LEU A 377 -0.90 -14.45 -17.35
N VAL A 378 -0.27 -15.60 -17.67
CA VAL A 378 -0.21 -16.76 -16.77
C VAL A 378 0.58 -16.44 -15.51
N PHE A 379 1.75 -15.81 -15.67
CA PHE A 379 2.57 -15.36 -14.55
C PHE A 379 1.75 -14.49 -13.62
N SER A 380 1.06 -13.50 -14.16
CA SER A 380 0.35 -12.57 -13.32
C SER A 380 -0.89 -13.21 -12.64
N ILE A 381 -1.59 -14.15 -13.28
CA ILE A 381 -2.71 -14.89 -12.64
C ILE A 381 -2.25 -15.66 -11.41
N ILE A 382 -1.06 -16.24 -11.45
CA ILE A 382 -0.55 -17.11 -10.38
C ILE A 382 0.21 -16.29 -9.35
N VAL A 383 1.11 -15.41 -9.80
CA VAL A 383 2.05 -14.70 -8.93
C VAL A 383 1.37 -13.51 -8.25
N SER A 384 0.54 -12.73 -8.92
CA SER A 384 -0.11 -11.56 -8.30
C SER A 384 -0.94 -11.87 -7.04
N PRO A 385 -1.80 -12.91 -7.00
CA PRO A 385 -2.52 -13.23 -5.76
C PRO A 385 -1.59 -13.75 -4.66
N LEU A 386 -0.54 -14.51 -5.01
CA LEU A 386 0.46 -14.97 -4.05
C LEU A 386 1.25 -13.80 -3.46
N THR A 387 1.62 -12.80 -4.26
CA THR A 387 2.30 -11.60 -3.77
C THR A 387 1.43 -10.77 -2.88
N VAL A 388 0.12 -10.66 -3.18
CA VAL A 388 -0.84 -9.97 -2.29
C VAL A 388 -0.91 -10.68 -0.94
N ILE A 389 -1.08 -12.01 -0.93
CA ILE A 389 -1.16 -12.77 0.33
C ILE A 389 0.14 -12.64 1.12
N ALA A 390 1.30 -12.80 0.47
CA ALA A 390 2.59 -12.68 1.12
C ALA A 390 2.80 -11.28 1.71
N PHE A 391 2.43 -10.23 0.98
CA PHE A 391 2.52 -8.85 1.45
C PHE A 391 1.59 -8.58 2.64
N VAL A 392 0.30 -8.99 2.55
CA VAL A 392 -0.68 -8.79 3.63
C VAL A 392 -0.25 -9.50 4.91
N VAL A 393 0.21 -10.76 4.81
CA VAL A 393 0.69 -11.52 5.97
C VAL A 393 1.90 -10.84 6.60
N TRP A 394 2.86 -10.38 5.77
CA TRP A 394 4.05 -9.71 6.25
C TRP A 394 3.75 -8.36 6.93
N ILE A 395 2.92 -7.51 6.31
CA ILE A 395 2.62 -6.17 6.85
C ILE A 395 1.71 -6.23 8.08
N GLU A 396 0.75 -7.14 8.16
CA GLU A 396 -0.07 -7.29 9.37
C GLU A 396 0.72 -7.89 10.53
N TYR A 397 1.68 -8.78 10.25
CA TYR A 397 2.60 -9.26 11.27
C TYR A 397 3.49 -8.12 11.79
N TYR A 398 3.98 -7.25 10.90
CA TYR A 398 4.72 -6.05 11.27
C TYR A 398 3.89 -5.12 12.16
N ILE A 399 2.67 -4.74 11.73
CA ILE A 399 1.78 -3.84 12.48
C ILE A 399 1.38 -4.41 13.85
N HIS A 400 1.22 -5.73 13.96
CA HIS A 400 0.86 -6.36 15.24
C HIS A 400 1.93 -6.16 16.32
N GLU A 401 3.18 -6.03 15.90
CA GLU A 401 4.34 -5.94 16.79
C GLU A 401 4.66 -4.47 17.14
N ASP A 402 4.11 -3.51 16.39
CA ASP A 402 4.21 -2.06 16.69
C ASP A 402 3.35 -1.63 17.90
N GLY A 403 2.57 -2.54 18.51
CA GLY A 403 1.85 -2.32 19.77
C GLY A 403 0.33 -2.31 19.67
N PRO A 404 -0.39 -2.27 20.81
CA PRO A 404 -1.84 -2.30 20.85
C PRO A 404 -2.45 -1.01 20.29
N SER A 405 -3.49 -1.14 19.45
CA SER A 405 -4.26 0.00 18.96
C SER A 405 -5.15 0.58 20.05
N GLN A 406 -4.73 1.70 20.64
CA GLN A 406 -5.57 2.46 21.56
C GLN A 406 -5.67 3.90 21.06
N GLU A 407 -6.77 4.22 20.35
CA GLU A 407 -7.15 5.61 20.13
C GLU A 407 -8.60 5.85 20.52
N THR A 408 -8.86 7.03 21.07
CA THR A 408 -10.21 7.55 21.18
C THR A 408 -10.71 7.97 19.79
N PRO A 409 -11.98 7.72 19.43
CA PRO A 409 -12.49 7.73 18.04
C PRO A 409 -12.58 9.12 17.36
N GLN A 410 -11.87 10.15 17.82
CA GLN A 410 -12.28 11.53 17.59
C GLN A 410 -11.55 12.32 16.49
N GLN A 411 -10.47 11.86 15.86
CA GLN A 411 -9.65 12.76 15.01
C GLN A 411 -9.60 12.38 13.53
N VAL A 412 -8.96 11.28 13.15
CA VAL A 412 -8.92 10.83 11.75
C VAL A 412 -10.28 10.30 11.27
N GLY A 413 -11.09 9.79 12.19
CA GLY A 413 -12.45 9.31 11.93
C GLY A 413 -13.45 10.38 11.46
N GLN A 414 -13.15 11.68 11.60
CA GLN A 414 -14.12 12.75 11.25
C GLN A 414 -14.14 13.11 9.76
N TRP A 415 -12.99 13.10 9.08
CA TRP A 415 -12.89 13.53 7.68
C TRP A 415 -12.91 12.35 6.70
N SER A 416 -12.48 11.16 7.12
CA SER A 416 -12.51 9.97 6.27
C SER A 416 -13.91 9.60 5.72
N PRO A 417 -15.00 9.66 6.52
CA PRO A 417 -16.35 9.45 5.99
C PRO A 417 -16.76 10.48 4.94
N LEU A 418 -16.37 11.76 5.11
CA LEU A 418 -16.65 12.82 4.14
C LEU A 418 -15.96 12.55 2.80
N VAL A 419 -14.69 12.14 2.85
CA VAL A 419 -13.93 11.76 1.65
C VAL A 419 -14.54 10.51 0.99
N SER A 420 -14.95 9.51 1.78
CA SER A 420 -15.66 8.32 1.28
C SER A 420 -16.96 8.67 0.57
N ILE A 421 -17.77 9.58 1.14
CA ILE A 421 -18.99 10.10 0.50
C ILE A 421 -18.64 10.85 -0.79
N GLY A 422 -17.56 11.65 -0.79
CA GLY A 422 -17.05 12.32 -1.98
C GLY A 422 -16.73 11.35 -3.12
N PHE A 423 -16.03 10.25 -2.82
CA PHE A 423 -15.76 9.20 -3.80
C PHE A 423 -17.02 8.52 -4.33
N LEU A 424 -18.01 8.28 -3.48
CA LEU A 424 -19.30 7.73 -3.90
C LEU A 424 -20.04 8.69 -4.85
N LEU A 425 -20.04 9.99 -4.55
CA LEU A 425 -20.64 11.02 -5.41
C LEU A 425 -19.94 11.11 -6.77
N ILE A 426 -18.59 11.09 -6.80
CA ILE A 426 -17.81 11.08 -8.04
C ILE A 426 -18.12 9.82 -8.86
N SER A 427 -18.16 8.66 -8.21
CA SER A 427 -18.48 7.39 -8.86
C SER A 427 -19.89 7.39 -9.46
N ALA A 428 -20.88 7.88 -8.71
CA ALA A 428 -22.26 8.01 -9.17
C ALA A 428 -22.38 9.02 -10.33
N ALA A 429 -21.65 10.13 -10.29
CA ALA A 429 -21.62 11.11 -11.37
C ALA A 429 -21.06 10.53 -12.67
N ILE A 430 -19.93 9.80 -12.60
CA ILE A 430 -19.33 9.12 -13.76
C ILE A 430 -20.30 8.10 -14.35
N LEU A 431 -20.97 7.30 -13.51
CA LEU A 431 -21.96 6.32 -13.97
C LEU A 431 -23.20 6.98 -14.58
N LYS A 432 -23.65 8.13 -14.06
CA LYS A 432 -24.75 8.90 -14.65
C LYS A 432 -24.37 9.46 -16.03
N LEU A 433 -23.11 9.81 -16.23
CA LEU A 433 -22.55 10.27 -17.50
C LEU A 433 -22.29 9.12 -18.49
N LYS A 434 -22.60 7.86 -18.14
CA LYS A 434 -22.37 6.68 -18.99
C LYS A 434 -22.86 6.88 -20.42
N TYR A 435 -24.11 7.33 -20.60
CA TYR A 435 -24.70 7.48 -21.93
C TYR A 435 -24.08 8.60 -22.77
N TRP A 436 -23.42 9.57 -22.13
CA TRP A 436 -22.72 10.64 -22.83
C TRP A 436 -21.33 10.19 -23.31
N VAL A 437 -20.69 9.29 -22.56
CA VAL A 437 -19.34 8.78 -22.84
C VAL A 437 -19.34 7.51 -23.72
N ALA A 438 -20.45 6.76 -23.71
CA ALA A 438 -20.62 5.51 -24.46
C ALA A 438 -20.35 5.68 -25.96
N SER A 439 -19.73 4.67 -26.59
CA SER A 439 -19.52 4.66 -28.03
C SER A 439 -20.84 4.38 -28.77
N ARG A 440 -20.92 4.72 -30.06
CA ARG A 440 -22.12 4.39 -30.88
C ARG A 440 -22.38 2.88 -30.93
N GLU A 441 -21.33 2.08 -31.05
CA GLU A 441 -21.42 0.61 -31.05
C GLU A 441 -21.96 0.07 -29.71
N GLU A 442 -21.48 0.64 -28.59
CA GLU A 442 -21.94 0.28 -27.24
C GLU A 442 -23.42 0.64 -27.04
N LEU A 443 -23.84 1.81 -27.54
CA LEU A 443 -25.23 2.24 -27.47
C LEU A 443 -26.15 1.36 -28.32
N GLU A 444 -25.72 0.95 -29.51
CA GLU A 444 -26.48 0.06 -30.39
C GLU A 444 -26.65 -1.35 -29.78
N ASP A 445 -25.60 -1.90 -29.17
CA ASP A 445 -25.65 -3.19 -28.48
C ASP A 445 -26.60 -3.14 -27.25
N GLU A 446 -26.53 -2.06 -26.46
CA GLU A 446 -27.40 -1.87 -25.29
C GLU A 446 -28.88 -1.70 -25.69
N ILE A 447 -29.16 -0.95 -26.77
CA ILE A 447 -30.51 -0.86 -27.36
C ILE A 447 -31.01 -2.23 -27.79
N GLY A 448 -30.17 -3.03 -28.45
CA GLY A 448 -30.49 -4.40 -28.87
C GLY A 448 -30.85 -5.30 -27.69
N HIS A 449 -30.03 -5.29 -26.64
CA HIS A 449 -30.26 -6.05 -25.42
C HIS A 449 -31.55 -5.61 -24.70
N LEU A 450 -31.80 -4.31 -24.57
CA LEU A 450 -33.02 -3.77 -23.95
C LEU A 450 -34.29 -4.15 -24.71
N ARG A 451 -34.26 -4.12 -26.05
CA ARG A 451 -35.37 -4.62 -26.89
C ARG A 451 -35.64 -6.10 -26.63
N GLY A 452 -34.60 -6.92 -26.51
CA GLY A 452 -34.73 -8.34 -26.15
C GLY A 452 -35.37 -8.55 -24.77
N LYS A 453 -34.96 -7.75 -23.79
CA LYS A 453 -35.51 -7.80 -22.42
C LYS A 453 -36.96 -7.34 -22.37
N LEU A 454 -37.31 -6.28 -23.10
CA LEU A 454 -38.69 -5.81 -23.27
C LEU A 454 -39.57 -6.95 -23.81
N LYS A 455 -39.15 -7.59 -24.90
CA LYS A 455 -39.87 -8.71 -25.53
C LYS A 455 -40.08 -9.89 -24.57
N ARG A 456 -39.11 -10.15 -23.69
CA ARG A 456 -39.24 -11.18 -22.63
C ARG A 456 -40.26 -10.79 -21.56
N LEU A 457 -40.25 -9.52 -21.14
CA LEU A 457 -41.21 -9.00 -20.16
C LEU A 457 -42.63 -8.97 -20.72
N GLU A 458 -42.80 -8.61 -21.99
CA GLU A 458 -44.08 -8.67 -22.69
C GLU A 458 -44.64 -10.10 -22.72
N ARG A 459 -43.80 -11.09 -23.03
CA ARG A 459 -44.20 -12.51 -22.99
C ARG A 459 -44.64 -12.95 -21.59
N LEU A 460 -43.88 -12.57 -20.55
CA LEU A 460 -44.25 -12.87 -19.15
C LEU A 460 -45.54 -12.16 -18.72
N ARG A 461 -45.80 -10.96 -19.23
CA ARG A 461 -47.08 -10.25 -19.02
C ARG A 461 -48.22 -11.02 -19.66
N GLU A 462 -48.08 -11.43 -20.91
CA GLU A 462 -49.09 -12.22 -21.62
C GLU A 462 -49.37 -13.55 -20.91
N GLU A 463 -48.34 -14.30 -20.50
CA GLU A 463 -48.47 -15.54 -19.73
C GLU A 463 -49.17 -15.34 -18.37
N LYS A 464 -49.05 -14.16 -17.75
CA LYS A 464 -49.75 -13.79 -16.51
C LYS A 464 -51.18 -13.30 -16.74
N VAL A 465 -51.55 -12.88 -17.94
CA VAL A 465 -52.91 -12.45 -18.29
C VAL A 465 -53.80 -13.66 -18.65
N TYR A 466 -53.20 -14.76 -19.10
CA TYR A 466 -53.89 -16.01 -19.43
C TYR A 466 -53.94 -17.04 -18.28
N LYS A 467 -53.39 -16.70 -17.11
CA LYS A 467 -53.57 -17.42 -15.84
C LYS A 467 -54.48 -16.62 -14.93
#